data_AF-A0A8S3Q3R8-F1
#
_entry.id   AF-A0A8S3Q3R8-F1
#
_cell.length_a   1.000
_cell.length_b   1.000
_cell.length_c   1.000
_cell.angle_alpha   90.00
_cell.angle_beta   90.00
_cell.angle_gamma   90.00
#
_symmetry.space_group_name_H-M   'P 1'
#
loop_
_entity.id
_entity.type
_entity.pdbx_description
1 polymer ?
#
loop_
_entity_poly.entity_id
_entity_poly.type
_entity_poly.pdbx_seq_one_letter_code
_entity_poly.pdbx_strand_id
1 'polypeptide(L)'
;MASNIPPPSVSGMQHTANAISEKIEEENMRDLQRQREKIKRIKKIRGENPDVVNIQSDCVYNNAIYSGIGKTPFQPATQCAYTVAENETYKHSIINTLPKSKLCSKRKHTVSTNVGEHAGPCTANINMQDSIGNEERWARECFEELKEDGLEINEVTTDPDSSAYRAAECLYQEGLTSTTPIHFLDTRHVASNHRKFVNNLSTVCDIMPARLKVQRTRLQSLFASDMAARCQAEFVQANIRYHKSPDVMKSKLSYVSDAIVGCYCGDHTDCSLYSFVCSISRKSQSWIDKSAYLKRHNFEIELNENSENILLNVSITVWVQACLLKQLKVQIHKKLKP
;
A
#
# COMPACT_ATOMS: atom_id res chain seq x y z
N MET A 1 -27.78 -37.41 -15.96
CA MET A 1 -27.69 -38.12 -14.67
C MET A 1 -27.13 -37.13 -13.66
N ALA A 2 -27.94 -36.69 -12.69
CA ALA A 2 -27.43 -35.91 -11.56
C ALA A 2 -27.02 -36.93 -10.48
N SER A 3 -25.75 -36.97 -10.12
CA SER A 3 -25.25 -37.88 -9.10
C SER A 3 -25.90 -37.52 -7.77
N ASN A 4 -26.81 -38.38 -7.30
CA ASN A 4 -27.63 -38.21 -6.11
C ASN A 4 -26.78 -38.43 -4.83
N ILE A 5 -25.68 -37.69 -4.70
CA ILE A 5 -24.73 -37.82 -3.60
C ILE A 5 -25.22 -36.88 -2.48
N PRO A 6 -25.60 -37.42 -1.31
CA PRO A 6 -25.99 -36.59 -0.18
C PRO A 6 -24.80 -35.71 0.24
N PRO A 7 -25.04 -34.44 0.60
CA PRO A 7 -23.96 -33.57 1.04
C PRO A 7 -23.30 -34.18 2.28
N PRO A 8 -21.96 -34.16 2.37
CA PRO A 8 -21.26 -34.67 3.54
C PRO A 8 -21.68 -33.91 4.80
N SER A 9 -21.68 -34.60 5.94
CA SER A 9 -21.92 -33.95 7.22
C SER A 9 -20.86 -32.89 7.49
N VAL A 10 -21.20 -31.85 8.27
CA VAL A 10 -20.26 -30.80 8.67
C VAL A 10 -19.02 -31.39 9.37
N SER A 11 -19.21 -32.40 10.22
CA SER A 11 -18.12 -33.13 10.87
C SER A 11 -17.26 -33.92 9.87
N GLY A 12 -17.88 -34.55 8.86
CA GLY A 12 -17.17 -35.24 7.79
C GLY A 12 -16.33 -34.29 6.96
N MET A 13 -16.89 -33.14 6.56
CA MET A 13 -16.16 -32.09 5.84
C MET A 13 -14.96 -31.56 6.64
N GLN A 14 -15.14 -31.29 7.93
CA GLN A 14 -14.04 -30.83 8.79
C GLN A 14 -12.94 -31.89 8.93
N HIS A 15 -13.31 -33.16 9.07
CA HIS A 15 -12.33 -34.24 9.19
C HIS A 15 -11.52 -34.40 7.90
N THR A 16 -12.19 -34.36 6.74
CA THR A 16 -11.52 -34.38 5.43
C THR A 16 -10.65 -33.14 5.22
N ALA A 17 -11.12 -31.96 5.60
CA ALA A 17 -10.33 -30.73 5.52
C ALA A 17 -9.05 -30.85 6.35
N ASN A 18 -9.15 -31.26 7.62
CA ASN A 18 -7.99 -31.44 8.49
C ASN A 18 -7.00 -32.48 7.94
N ALA A 19 -7.48 -33.57 7.35
CA ALA A 19 -6.63 -34.60 6.75
C ALA A 19 -5.89 -34.13 5.48
N ILE A 20 -6.41 -33.10 4.80
CA ILE A 20 -5.81 -32.55 3.58
C ILE A 20 -4.95 -31.31 3.89
N SER A 21 -5.19 -30.62 5.01
CA SER A 21 -4.47 -29.39 5.40
C SER A 21 -2.95 -29.55 5.37
N GLU A 22 -2.41 -30.62 5.93
CA GLU A 22 -0.96 -30.87 5.94
C GLU A 22 -0.39 -30.95 4.51
N LYS A 23 -1.10 -31.62 3.60
CA LYS A 23 -0.70 -31.70 2.19
C LYS A 23 -0.80 -30.35 1.48
N ILE A 24 -1.79 -29.53 1.83
CA ILE A 24 -1.93 -28.18 1.28
C ILE A 24 -0.75 -27.31 1.75
N GLU A 25 -0.38 -27.39 3.03
CA GLU A 25 0.75 -26.65 3.59
C GLU A 25 2.05 -27.05 2.89
N GLU A 26 2.32 -28.35 2.75
CA GLU A 26 3.50 -28.84 2.04
C GLU A 26 3.55 -28.37 0.57
N GLU A 27 2.46 -28.51 -0.18
CA GLU A 27 2.41 -28.06 -1.57
C GLU A 27 2.52 -26.55 -1.69
N ASN A 28 1.98 -25.79 -0.74
CA ASN A 28 2.13 -24.34 -0.69
C ASN A 28 3.59 -23.94 -0.48
N MET A 29 4.28 -24.56 0.49
CA MET A 29 5.71 -24.31 0.71
C MET A 29 6.55 -24.66 -0.53
N ARG A 30 6.25 -25.77 -1.20
CA ARG A 30 6.89 -26.15 -2.47
C ARG A 30 6.57 -25.16 -3.60
N ASP A 31 5.36 -24.59 -3.64
CA ASP A 31 5.03 -23.58 -4.64
C ASP A 31 5.79 -22.27 -4.39
N LEU A 32 5.81 -21.78 -3.14
CA LEU A 32 6.58 -20.59 -2.76
C LEU A 32 8.05 -20.73 -3.15
N GLN A 33 8.67 -21.90 -2.87
CA GLN A 33 10.05 -22.17 -3.29
C GLN A 33 10.23 -22.15 -4.80
N ARG A 34 9.29 -22.73 -5.55
CA ARG A 34 9.31 -22.69 -7.02
C ARG A 34 9.17 -21.26 -7.54
N GLN A 35 8.38 -20.39 -6.91
CA GLN A 35 8.29 -18.97 -7.29
C GLN A 35 9.62 -18.25 -7.02
N ARG A 36 10.23 -18.44 -5.85
CA ARG A 36 11.55 -17.87 -5.48
C ARG A 36 12.60 -18.23 -6.53
N GLU A 37 12.73 -19.51 -6.88
CA GLU A 37 13.68 -19.98 -7.89
C GLU A 37 13.38 -19.47 -9.31
N LYS A 38 12.10 -19.35 -9.66
CA LYS A 38 11.69 -18.78 -10.94
C LYS A 38 12.11 -17.32 -11.06
N ILE A 39 12.01 -16.53 -9.99
CA ILE A 39 12.44 -15.14 -9.98
C ILE A 39 13.95 -15.05 -10.20
N LYS A 40 14.75 -15.84 -9.47
CA LYS A 40 16.21 -15.90 -9.67
C LYS A 40 16.58 -16.19 -11.12
N ARG A 41 15.88 -17.15 -11.76
CA ARG A 41 16.08 -17.46 -13.20
C ARG A 41 15.75 -16.28 -14.10
N ILE A 42 14.63 -15.59 -13.86
CA ILE A 42 14.24 -14.41 -14.65
C ILE A 42 15.31 -13.31 -14.54
N LYS A 43 15.77 -13.00 -13.33
CA LYS A 43 16.80 -11.97 -13.10
C LYS A 43 18.12 -12.34 -13.77
N LYS A 44 18.54 -13.60 -13.68
CA LYS A 44 19.72 -14.11 -14.39
C LYS A 44 19.62 -13.94 -15.91
N ILE A 45 18.45 -14.20 -16.51
CA ILE A 45 18.21 -13.97 -17.95
C ILE A 45 18.28 -12.48 -18.31
N ARG A 46 17.84 -11.59 -17.42
CA ARG A 46 17.93 -10.13 -17.59
C ARG A 46 19.35 -9.57 -17.38
N GLY A 47 20.30 -10.38 -16.88
CA GLY A 47 21.63 -9.92 -16.52
C GLY A 47 21.67 -9.13 -15.21
N GLU A 48 20.64 -9.28 -14.37
CA GLU A 48 20.53 -8.66 -13.05
C GLU A 48 21.05 -9.61 -11.96
N ASN A 49 21.31 -9.08 -10.76
CA ASN A 49 21.68 -9.90 -9.61
C ASN A 49 20.50 -10.83 -9.21
N PRO A 50 20.65 -12.17 -9.25
CA PRO A 50 19.57 -13.09 -8.93
C PRO A 50 19.27 -13.18 -7.43
N ASP A 51 20.21 -12.80 -6.57
CA ASP A 51 20.12 -12.99 -5.12
C ASP A 51 19.44 -11.81 -4.41
N VAL A 52 18.96 -10.82 -5.17
CA VAL A 52 18.21 -9.68 -4.64
C VAL A 52 16.82 -9.64 -5.26
N VAL A 53 15.83 -9.17 -4.50
CA VAL A 53 14.44 -9.05 -4.97
C VAL A 53 13.81 -7.75 -4.52
N ASN A 54 13.04 -7.15 -5.42
CA ASN A 54 12.14 -6.05 -5.13
C ASN A 54 10.78 -6.62 -4.70
N ILE A 55 10.22 -6.11 -3.61
CA ILE A 55 9.01 -6.65 -3.00
C ILE A 55 7.96 -5.58 -2.69
N GLN A 56 6.73 -6.05 -2.53
CA GLN A 56 5.67 -5.37 -1.79
C GLN A 56 5.21 -6.31 -0.67
N SER A 57 4.92 -5.75 0.49
CA SER A 57 4.51 -6.57 1.64
C SER A 57 3.43 -5.88 2.47
N ASP A 58 2.51 -6.68 2.98
CA ASP A 58 1.34 -6.22 3.72
C ASP A 58 0.86 -7.31 4.69
N CYS A 59 0.22 -6.87 5.78
CA CYS A 59 -0.38 -7.72 6.80
C CYS A 59 -1.90 -7.70 6.70
N VAL A 60 -2.51 -8.86 6.47
CA VAL A 60 -3.96 -8.99 6.43
C VAL A 60 -4.49 -9.62 7.71
N TYR A 61 -5.60 -9.08 8.22
CA TYR A 61 -6.20 -9.50 9.50
C TYR A 61 -7.56 -10.13 9.27
N ASN A 62 -7.92 -11.10 10.11
CA ASN A 62 -9.26 -11.73 10.06
C ASN A 62 -10.40 -10.75 10.42
N ASN A 63 -10.10 -9.74 11.23
CA ASN A 63 -11.00 -8.63 11.55
C ASN A 63 -10.21 -7.31 11.47
N ALA A 64 -10.88 -6.21 11.13
CA ALA A 64 -10.24 -4.90 11.17
C ALA A 64 -9.75 -4.56 12.60
N ILE A 65 -8.47 -4.20 12.76
CA ILE A 65 -7.87 -3.90 14.07
C ILE A 65 -8.63 -2.80 14.82
N TYR A 66 -9.21 -1.84 14.08
CA TYR A 66 -9.92 -0.69 14.65
C TYR A 66 -11.36 -1.02 15.07
N SER A 67 -11.92 -2.16 14.67
CA SER A 67 -13.34 -2.50 14.90
C SER A 67 -13.72 -2.68 16.38
N GLY A 68 -12.72 -2.94 17.24
CA GLY A 68 -12.86 -3.16 18.68
C GLY A 68 -12.50 -1.97 19.55
N ILE A 69 -12.05 -0.84 18.97
CA ILE A 69 -11.65 0.34 19.77
C ILE A 69 -12.83 0.78 20.63
N GLY A 70 -12.64 0.74 21.96
CA GLY A 70 -13.64 1.09 22.97
C GLY A 70 -14.73 0.04 23.23
N LYS A 71 -14.73 -1.10 22.52
CA LYS A 71 -15.74 -2.18 22.66
C LYS A 71 -15.18 -3.44 23.30
N THR A 72 -13.90 -3.73 23.10
CA THR A 72 -13.23 -4.91 23.66
C THR A 72 -11.98 -4.48 24.43
N PRO A 73 -11.73 -5.04 25.63
CA PRO A 73 -10.49 -4.78 26.36
C PRO A 73 -9.25 -5.38 25.67
N PHE A 74 -9.46 -6.24 24.66
CA PHE A 74 -8.42 -6.89 23.86
C PHE A 74 -8.50 -6.45 22.40
N GLN A 75 -7.41 -6.69 21.65
CA GLN A 75 -7.37 -6.50 20.20
C GLN A 75 -8.46 -7.35 19.51
N PRO A 76 -9.24 -6.80 18.57
CA PRO A 76 -10.35 -7.51 17.92
C PRO A 76 -9.89 -8.59 16.93
N ALA A 77 -8.68 -8.46 16.38
CA ALA A 77 -8.08 -9.45 15.50
C ALA A 77 -7.37 -10.54 16.32
N THR A 78 -7.61 -11.80 15.95
CA THR A 78 -7.02 -12.98 16.61
C THR A 78 -6.08 -13.74 15.69
N GLN A 79 -6.12 -13.45 14.39
CA GLN A 79 -5.31 -14.08 13.37
C GLN A 79 -4.91 -13.03 12.33
N CYS A 80 -3.70 -13.15 11.81
CA CYS A 80 -3.23 -12.40 10.66
C CYS A 80 -2.40 -13.28 9.73
N ALA A 81 -2.20 -12.82 8.50
CA ALA A 81 -1.22 -13.39 7.59
C ALA A 81 -0.39 -12.25 7.04
N TYR A 82 0.92 -12.32 7.24
CA TYR A 82 1.84 -11.41 6.60
C TYR A 82 2.20 -11.97 5.23
N THR A 83 2.07 -11.18 4.18
CA THR A 83 2.29 -11.64 2.80
C THR A 83 3.34 -10.79 2.12
N VAL A 84 4.21 -11.45 1.36
CA VAL A 84 5.25 -10.81 0.56
C VAL A 84 5.07 -11.24 -0.89
N ALA A 85 4.91 -10.25 -1.76
CA ALA A 85 4.82 -10.44 -3.20
C ALA A 85 6.01 -9.78 -3.90
N GLU A 86 6.47 -10.39 -4.99
CA GLU A 86 7.55 -9.87 -5.82
C GLU A 86 7.10 -8.69 -6.70
N ASN A 87 8.03 -7.79 -7.01
CA ASN A 87 7.85 -6.66 -7.93
C ASN A 87 8.80 -6.75 -9.14
N GLU A 88 9.20 -7.96 -9.52
CA GLU A 88 10.10 -8.25 -10.65
C GLU A 88 9.34 -8.59 -11.93
N THR A 89 8.11 -9.11 -11.78
CA THR A 89 7.23 -9.54 -12.87
C THR A 89 5.86 -8.88 -12.76
N TYR A 90 5.16 -8.80 -13.89
CA TYR A 90 3.79 -8.27 -13.95
C TYR A 90 2.77 -9.08 -13.14
N LYS A 91 3.12 -10.32 -12.73
CA LYS A 91 2.19 -11.20 -12.01
C LYS A 91 2.15 -10.90 -10.52
N HIS A 92 3.18 -10.25 -9.97
CA HIS A 92 3.32 -10.00 -8.54
C HIS A 92 3.05 -11.25 -7.70
N SER A 93 3.72 -12.34 -8.05
CA SER A 93 3.51 -13.63 -7.38
C SER A 93 3.88 -13.56 -5.89
N ILE A 94 3.10 -14.24 -5.06
CA ILE A 94 3.41 -14.37 -3.63
C ILE A 94 4.66 -15.25 -3.50
N ILE A 95 5.65 -14.75 -2.76
CA ILE A 95 6.92 -15.42 -2.51
C ILE A 95 7.12 -15.77 -1.04
N ASN A 96 6.37 -15.16 -0.13
CA ASN A 96 6.31 -15.60 1.25
C ASN A 96 4.93 -15.28 1.86
N THR A 97 4.47 -16.15 2.76
CA THR A 97 3.28 -15.93 3.58
C THR A 97 3.51 -16.52 4.96
N LEU A 98 3.35 -15.69 5.99
CA LEU A 98 3.52 -16.07 7.38
C LEU A 98 2.18 -15.88 8.14
N PRO A 99 1.42 -16.96 8.36
CA PRO A 99 0.21 -16.91 9.17
C PRO A 99 0.55 -16.85 10.67
N LYS A 100 -0.14 -15.98 11.42
CA LYS A 100 -0.09 -15.89 12.88
C LYS A 100 -1.49 -16.06 13.48
N SER A 101 -1.58 -16.81 14.56
CA SER A 101 -2.83 -17.18 15.23
C SER A 101 -2.65 -17.21 16.74
N LYS A 102 -3.52 -16.49 17.44
CA LYS A 102 -3.70 -16.60 18.90
C LYS A 102 -4.61 -17.77 19.30
N LEU A 103 -5.27 -18.41 18.34
CA LEU A 103 -6.32 -19.39 18.60
C LEU A 103 -5.75 -20.79 18.78
N CYS A 104 -6.02 -21.37 19.95
CA CYS A 104 -5.73 -22.77 20.24
C CYS A 104 -6.99 -23.62 20.13
N SER A 105 -6.97 -24.66 19.29
CA SER A 105 -8.08 -25.61 19.12
C SER A 105 -8.45 -26.38 20.40
N LYS A 106 -7.49 -26.56 21.32
CA LYS A 106 -7.66 -27.32 22.57
C LYS A 106 -8.18 -26.51 23.75
N ARG A 107 -8.04 -25.18 23.73
CA ARG A 107 -8.51 -24.32 24.82
C ARG A 107 -9.49 -23.30 24.25
N LYS A 108 -10.75 -23.42 24.67
CA LYS A 108 -11.74 -22.34 24.51
C LYS A 108 -11.15 -21.05 25.09
N HIS A 109 -11.48 -19.90 24.51
CA HIS A 109 -10.90 -18.54 24.65
C HIS A 109 -10.65 -17.97 26.07
N THR A 110 -10.72 -18.77 27.13
CA THR A 110 -10.91 -18.33 28.52
C THR A 110 -9.69 -18.50 29.43
N VAL A 111 -8.54 -19.00 28.96
CA VAL A 111 -7.35 -19.17 29.82
C VAL A 111 -6.11 -18.55 29.19
N SER A 112 -5.60 -17.51 29.84
CA SER A 112 -4.30 -16.88 29.58
C SER A 112 -3.17 -17.86 29.89
N THR A 113 -2.71 -18.60 28.89
CA THR A 113 -1.48 -19.41 28.97
C THR A 113 -0.63 -19.18 27.75
N ASN A 114 0.68 -19.33 27.91
CA ASN A 114 1.62 -19.17 26.81
C ASN A 114 1.47 -20.30 25.79
N VAL A 115 1.92 -20.03 24.56
CA VAL A 115 1.97 -21.03 23.49
C VAL A 115 2.72 -22.27 23.98
N GLY A 116 2.14 -23.46 23.78
CA GLY A 116 2.78 -24.74 24.12
C GLY A 116 2.64 -25.20 25.58
N GLU A 117 2.02 -24.41 26.48
CA GLU A 117 1.83 -24.79 27.90
C GLU A 117 0.70 -25.82 28.13
N HIS A 118 0.36 -26.64 27.13
CA HIS A 118 -0.64 -27.68 27.26
C HIS A 118 -0.23 -28.97 26.52
N ALA A 119 -0.73 -30.11 26.99
CA ALA A 119 -0.40 -31.40 26.41
C ALA A 119 -0.83 -31.53 24.93
N GLY A 120 0.11 -31.92 24.08
CA GLY A 120 -0.04 -32.16 22.65
C GLY A 120 -0.09 -30.88 21.78
N PRO A 121 -0.33 -31.02 20.46
CA PRO A 121 -0.12 -29.94 19.49
C PRO A 121 -1.00 -28.71 19.76
N CYS A 122 -0.38 -27.54 19.73
CA CYS A 122 -1.02 -26.23 19.85
C CYS A 122 -1.13 -25.59 18.47
N THR A 123 -2.32 -25.10 18.11
CA THR A 123 -2.55 -24.37 16.85
C THR A 123 -2.29 -22.87 16.97
N ALA A 124 -2.06 -22.37 18.19
CA ALA A 124 -1.64 -20.98 18.38
C ALA A 124 -0.12 -20.91 18.21
N ASN A 125 0.35 -19.91 17.49
CA ASN A 125 1.78 -19.67 17.26
C ASN A 125 2.26 -18.33 17.82
N ILE A 126 1.37 -17.60 18.50
CA ILE A 126 1.66 -16.36 19.24
C ILE A 126 0.84 -16.34 20.54
N ASN A 127 1.35 -15.67 21.57
CA ASN A 127 0.65 -15.60 22.84
C ASN A 127 -0.58 -14.69 22.73
N MET A 128 -1.57 -14.92 23.60
CA MET A 128 -2.77 -14.06 23.66
C MET A 128 -2.44 -12.59 23.95
N GLN A 129 -1.38 -12.36 24.75
CA GLN A 129 -0.92 -11.03 25.16
C GLN A 129 -0.07 -10.33 24.08
N ASP A 130 0.50 -11.08 23.13
CA ASP A 130 1.33 -10.49 22.07
C ASP A 130 0.47 -9.63 21.15
N SER A 131 0.99 -8.50 20.68
CA SER A 131 0.27 -7.67 19.71
C SER A 131 0.19 -8.38 18.36
N ILE A 132 -1.03 -8.67 17.89
CA ILE A 132 -1.24 -9.26 16.54
C ILE A 132 -0.80 -8.30 15.44
N GLY A 133 -0.91 -6.98 15.68
CA GLY A 133 -0.56 -5.93 14.74
C GLY A 133 0.92 -5.53 14.75
N ASN A 134 1.81 -6.38 15.28
CA ASN A 134 3.25 -6.12 15.22
C ASN A 134 3.82 -6.50 13.85
N GLU A 135 3.48 -5.70 12.84
CA GLU A 135 3.85 -5.96 11.44
C GLU A 135 5.36 -5.98 11.21
N GLU A 136 6.11 -5.16 11.95
CA GLU A 136 7.57 -5.14 11.89
C GLU A 136 8.16 -6.51 12.27
N ARG A 137 7.65 -7.14 13.33
CA ARG A 137 8.06 -8.48 13.73
C ARG A 137 7.73 -9.53 12.66
N TRP A 138 6.52 -9.48 12.10
CA TRP A 138 6.10 -10.45 11.09
C TRP A 138 6.84 -10.29 9.76
N ALA A 139 7.12 -9.04 9.37
CA ALA A 139 7.95 -8.73 8.22
C ALA A 139 9.37 -9.27 8.40
N ARG A 140 9.98 -9.04 9.57
CA ARG A 140 11.32 -9.53 9.89
C ARG A 140 11.44 -11.05 9.73
N GLU A 141 10.51 -11.80 10.33
CA GLU A 141 10.50 -13.27 10.21
C GLU A 141 10.39 -13.72 8.73
N CYS A 142 9.53 -13.07 7.92
CA CYS A 142 9.44 -13.38 6.48
C CYS A 142 10.73 -13.08 5.72
N PHE A 143 11.43 -12.02 6.10
CA PHE A 143 12.64 -11.56 5.42
C PHE A 143 13.85 -12.41 5.77
N GLU A 144 13.91 -12.90 7.01
CA GLU A 144 14.89 -13.91 7.45
C GLU A 144 14.69 -15.22 6.67
N GLU A 145 13.45 -15.72 6.52
CA GLU A 145 13.16 -16.91 5.70
C GLU A 145 13.57 -16.72 4.23
N LEU A 146 13.30 -15.56 3.63
CA LEU A 146 13.73 -15.27 2.26
C LEU A 146 15.26 -15.25 2.15
N LYS A 147 15.94 -14.74 3.17
CA LYS A 147 17.41 -14.71 3.23
C LYS A 147 18.00 -16.12 3.33
N GLU A 148 17.39 -17.01 4.11
CA GLU A 148 17.78 -18.43 4.19
C GLU A 148 17.72 -19.11 2.81
N ASP A 149 16.75 -18.73 1.99
CA ASP A 149 16.65 -19.16 0.60
C ASP A 149 17.56 -18.41 -0.38
N GLY A 150 18.44 -17.54 0.11
CA GLY A 150 19.38 -16.78 -0.71
C GLY A 150 18.71 -15.64 -1.49
N LEU A 151 17.62 -15.06 -0.98
CA LEU A 151 17.00 -13.85 -1.53
C LEU A 151 17.08 -12.71 -0.51
N GLU A 152 17.87 -11.70 -0.84
CA GLU A 152 17.94 -10.44 -0.10
C GLU A 152 16.96 -9.41 -0.66
N ILE A 153 16.53 -8.50 0.20
CA ILE A 153 15.58 -7.46 -0.16
C ILE A 153 16.33 -6.22 -0.61
N ASN A 154 16.00 -5.75 -1.81
CA ASN A 154 16.55 -4.51 -2.37
C ASN A 154 15.56 -3.35 -2.20
N GLU A 155 14.35 -3.50 -2.71
CA GLU A 155 13.30 -2.47 -2.64
C GLU A 155 12.08 -3.02 -1.90
N VAL A 156 11.52 -2.23 -0.99
CA VAL A 156 10.30 -2.58 -0.25
C VAL A 156 9.24 -1.54 -0.50
N THR A 157 8.13 -1.95 -1.10
CA THR A 157 6.92 -1.12 -1.23
C THR A 157 5.96 -1.46 -0.10
N THR A 158 5.62 -0.48 0.73
CA THR A 158 4.73 -0.67 1.88
C THR A 158 3.66 0.39 1.93
N ASP A 159 2.72 0.19 2.84
CA ASP A 159 1.84 1.25 3.29
C ASP A 159 2.63 2.37 4.02
N PRO A 160 2.00 3.54 4.26
CA PRO A 160 2.67 4.67 4.90
C PRO A 160 3.14 4.43 6.33
N ASP A 161 2.85 3.28 6.94
CA ASP A 161 3.51 2.82 8.14
C ASP A 161 4.79 2.07 7.77
N SER A 162 5.93 2.69 8.03
CA SER A 162 7.26 2.19 7.64
C SER A 162 7.69 0.93 8.40
N SER A 163 6.79 0.17 9.01
CA SER A 163 7.07 -0.98 9.88
C SER A 163 7.83 -2.08 9.15
N ALA A 164 7.38 -2.45 7.95
CA ALA A 164 8.06 -3.46 7.14
C ALA A 164 9.40 -2.97 6.61
N TYR A 165 9.52 -1.69 6.23
CA TYR A 165 10.82 -1.12 5.88
C TYR A 165 11.80 -1.13 7.06
N ARG A 166 11.36 -0.76 8.27
CA ARG A 166 12.19 -0.83 9.48
C ARG A 166 12.71 -2.25 9.73
N ALA A 167 11.89 -3.27 9.51
CA ALA A 167 12.33 -4.66 9.62
C ALA A 167 13.49 -4.98 8.66
N ALA A 168 13.39 -4.58 7.39
CA ALA A 168 14.48 -4.76 6.43
C ALA A 168 15.73 -3.94 6.82
N GLU A 169 15.54 -2.70 7.28
CA GLU A 169 16.63 -1.82 7.71
C GLU A 169 17.39 -2.39 8.92
N CYS A 170 16.68 -2.96 9.90
CA CYS A 170 17.28 -3.64 11.03
C CYS A 170 18.14 -4.84 10.58
N LEU A 171 17.65 -5.67 9.65
CA LEU A 171 18.43 -6.81 9.12
C LEU A 171 19.73 -6.36 8.43
N TYR A 172 19.72 -5.22 7.76
CA TYR A 172 20.92 -4.64 7.18
C TYR A 172 21.87 -4.09 8.26
N GLN A 173 21.35 -3.36 9.25
CA GLN A 173 22.14 -2.79 10.35
C GLN A 173 22.81 -3.87 11.21
N GLU A 174 22.15 -5.02 11.37
CA GLU A 174 22.67 -6.19 12.08
C GLU A 174 23.68 -7.01 11.25
N GLY A 175 23.87 -6.68 9.97
CA GLY A 175 24.79 -7.38 9.07
C GLY A 175 24.29 -8.73 8.56
N LEU A 176 23.00 -9.03 8.72
CA LEU A 176 22.37 -10.26 8.22
C LEU A 176 22.11 -10.21 6.70
N THR A 177 21.98 -9.00 6.15
CA THR A 177 21.86 -8.75 4.70
C THR A 177 22.95 -7.80 4.24
N SER A 178 23.43 -7.99 3.02
CA SER A 178 24.45 -7.10 2.42
C SER A 178 23.82 -5.92 1.69
N THR A 179 22.58 -6.09 1.24
CA THR A 179 21.84 -5.09 0.47
C THR A 179 21.18 -4.07 1.39
N THR A 180 21.43 -2.78 1.16
CA THR A 180 20.72 -1.70 1.86
C THR A 180 19.31 -1.59 1.29
N PRO A 181 18.25 -1.79 2.09
CA PRO A 181 16.89 -1.74 1.59
C PRO A 181 16.48 -0.31 1.25
N ILE A 182 15.56 -0.20 0.29
CA ILE A 182 15.12 1.03 -0.32
C ILE A 182 13.59 1.13 -0.14
N HIS A 183 13.08 2.15 0.55
CA HIS A 183 11.65 2.29 0.91
C HIS A 183 10.79 3.03 -0.12
N PHE A 184 9.84 2.32 -0.74
CA PHE A 184 8.78 2.89 -1.56
C PHE A 184 7.43 2.87 -0.83
N LEU A 185 6.57 3.82 -1.17
CA LEU A 185 5.20 3.89 -0.68
C LEU A 185 4.20 3.43 -1.74
N ASP A 186 3.18 2.67 -1.34
CA ASP A 186 2.05 2.38 -2.21
C ASP A 186 1.27 3.66 -2.51
N THR A 187 1.35 4.09 -3.77
CA THR A 187 0.67 5.29 -4.27
C THR A 187 -0.85 5.25 -4.08
N ARG A 188 -1.48 4.07 -4.03
CA ARG A 188 -2.92 3.90 -3.76
C ARG A 188 -3.27 4.34 -2.34
N HIS A 189 -2.46 3.92 -1.37
CA HIS A 189 -2.63 4.31 0.03
C HIS A 189 -2.31 5.80 0.23
N VAL A 190 -1.31 6.32 -0.48
CA VAL A 190 -1.04 7.77 -0.49
C VAL A 190 -2.25 8.55 -1.03
N ALA A 191 -2.85 8.13 -2.15
CA ALA A 191 -4.04 8.79 -2.70
C ALA A 191 -5.25 8.69 -1.74
N SER A 192 -5.45 7.54 -1.09
CA SER A 192 -6.52 7.35 -0.10
C SER A 192 -6.33 8.24 1.13
N ASN A 193 -5.10 8.35 1.64
CA ASN A 193 -4.75 9.22 2.76
C ASN A 193 -4.86 10.70 2.38
N HIS A 194 -4.45 11.06 1.16
CA HIS A 194 -4.64 12.40 0.63
C HIS A 194 -6.13 12.79 0.59
N ARG A 195 -6.99 11.91 0.07
CA ARG A 195 -8.45 12.12 0.10
C ARG A 195 -8.95 12.37 1.52
N LYS A 196 -8.54 11.54 2.49
CA LYS A 196 -8.93 11.73 3.91
C LYS A 196 -8.45 13.06 4.47
N PHE A 197 -7.20 13.46 4.17
CA PHE A 197 -6.63 14.73 4.56
C PHE A 197 -7.47 15.92 4.05
N VAL A 198 -7.75 15.97 2.74
CA VAL A 198 -8.57 17.03 2.14
C VAL A 198 -9.98 17.05 2.72
N ASN A 199 -10.57 15.87 2.96
CA ASN A 199 -11.92 15.76 3.50
C ASN A 199 -12.03 16.19 4.97
N ASN A 200 -10.94 16.10 5.74
CA ASN A 200 -10.91 16.50 7.15
C ASN A 200 -10.52 17.97 7.34
N LEU A 201 -10.02 18.62 6.29
CA LEU A 201 -9.52 20.00 6.37
C LEU A 201 -10.70 20.99 6.31
N SER A 202 -11.03 21.64 7.43
CA SER A 202 -12.18 22.55 7.51
C SER A 202 -12.07 23.74 6.55
N THR A 203 -10.86 24.24 6.31
CA THR A 203 -10.62 25.37 5.40
C THR A 203 -10.98 25.07 3.95
N VAL A 204 -10.90 23.79 3.53
CA VAL A 204 -11.37 23.36 2.20
C VAL A 204 -12.88 23.52 2.09
N CYS A 205 -13.63 23.22 3.16
CA CYS A 205 -15.08 23.40 3.18
C CYS A 205 -15.46 24.86 2.94
N ASP A 206 -14.67 25.80 3.47
CA ASP A 206 -14.96 27.24 3.40
C ASP A 206 -14.88 27.81 1.98
N ILE A 207 -14.01 27.24 1.14
CA ILE A 207 -13.82 27.67 -0.26
C ILE A 207 -14.73 26.93 -1.26
N MET A 208 -15.55 25.98 -0.82
CA MET A 208 -16.44 25.25 -1.73
C MET A 208 -17.54 26.17 -2.29
N PRO A 209 -17.84 26.13 -3.60
CA PRO A 209 -18.78 27.03 -4.27
C PRO A 209 -20.24 26.66 -3.99
N ALA A 210 -20.68 26.76 -2.73
CA ALA A 210 -22.06 26.55 -2.32
C ALA A 210 -22.44 27.41 -1.12
N ARG A 211 -23.71 27.83 -1.08
CA ARG A 211 -24.23 28.70 -0.02
C ARG A 211 -24.41 27.97 1.31
N LEU A 212 -24.96 26.76 1.28
CA LEU A 212 -25.30 26.01 2.49
C LEU A 212 -24.13 25.15 2.97
N LYS A 213 -23.89 25.12 4.28
CA LYS A 213 -22.82 24.30 4.89
C LYS A 213 -22.93 22.82 4.50
N VAL A 214 -24.15 22.27 4.49
CA VAL A 214 -24.40 20.87 4.11
C VAL A 214 -23.99 20.58 2.66
N GLN A 215 -24.23 21.54 1.75
CA GLN A 215 -23.83 21.43 0.35
C GLN A 215 -22.31 21.54 0.21
N ARG A 216 -21.67 22.47 0.94
CA ARG A 216 -20.21 22.63 0.98
C ARG A 216 -19.53 21.36 1.48
N THR A 217 -20.01 20.74 2.56
CA THR A 217 -19.48 19.46 3.04
C THR A 217 -19.63 18.34 2.00
N ARG A 218 -20.77 18.27 1.28
CA ARG A 218 -20.94 17.29 0.20
C ARG A 218 -19.96 17.53 -0.95
N LEU A 219 -19.80 18.79 -1.36
CA LEU A 219 -18.85 19.17 -2.42
C LEU A 219 -17.41 18.89 -2.00
N GLN A 220 -17.05 19.16 -0.74
CA GLN A 220 -15.74 18.83 -0.19
C GLN A 220 -15.43 17.33 -0.33
N SER A 221 -16.38 16.44 -0.01
CA SER A 221 -16.17 14.99 -0.17
C SER A 221 -15.94 14.57 -1.63
N LEU A 222 -16.64 15.20 -2.58
CA LEU A 222 -16.47 14.97 -4.01
C LEU A 222 -15.14 15.54 -4.51
N PHE A 223 -14.82 16.76 -4.11
CA PHE A 223 -13.57 17.45 -4.40
C PHE A 223 -12.36 16.69 -3.86
N ALA A 224 -12.43 16.18 -2.63
CA ALA A 224 -11.36 15.36 -2.04
C ALA A 224 -11.10 14.09 -2.85
N SER A 225 -12.15 13.45 -3.36
CA SER A 225 -12.03 12.27 -4.22
C SER A 225 -11.44 12.62 -5.59
N ASP A 226 -11.89 13.73 -6.16
CA ASP A 226 -11.41 14.22 -7.46
C ASP A 226 -9.95 14.68 -7.41
N MET A 227 -9.58 15.46 -6.40
CA MET A 227 -8.23 15.95 -6.17
C MET A 227 -7.25 14.79 -5.98
N ALA A 228 -7.59 13.78 -5.18
CA ALA A 228 -6.78 12.60 -5.01
C ALA A 228 -6.61 11.82 -6.34
N ALA A 229 -7.69 11.65 -7.10
CA ALA A 229 -7.64 10.99 -8.41
C ALA A 229 -6.79 11.78 -9.42
N ARG A 230 -6.89 13.11 -9.42
CA ARG A 230 -6.10 14.00 -10.27
C ARG A 230 -4.61 13.88 -9.95
N CYS A 231 -4.26 14.02 -8.68
CA CYS A 231 -2.89 13.93 -8.23
C CYS A 231 -2.24 12.59 -8.61
N GLN A 232 -2.97 11.49 -8.40
CA GLN A 232 -2.53 10.17 -8.78
C GLN A 232 -2.35 10.04 -10.30
N ALA A 233 -3.29 10.55 -11.09
CA ALA A 233 -3.23 10.46 -12.55
C ALA A 233 -2.05 11.27 -13.12
N GLU A 234 -1.81 12.48 -12.61
CA GLU A 234 -0.65 13.31 -12.95
C GLU A 234 0.66 12.57 -12.67
N PHE A 235 0.79 12.00 -11.47
CA PHE A 235 1.97 11.25 -11.07
C PHE A 235 2.19 10.01 -11.95
N VAL A 236 1.15 9.21 -12.19
CA VAL A 236 1.24 7.99 -13.02
C VAL A 236 1.67 8.32 -14.46
N GLN A 237 1.09 9.35 -15.07
CA GLN A 237 1.48 9.77 -16.42
C GLN A 237 2.89 10.33 -16.48
N ALA A 238 3.28 11.13 -15.49
CA ALA A 238 4.65 11.62 -15.37
C ALA A 238 5.65 10.46 -15.22
N ASN A 239 5.31 9.45 -14.41
CA ASN A 239 6.13 8.26 -14.22
C ASN A 239 6.27 7.45 -15.52
N ILE A 240 5.18 7.21 -16.27
CA ILE A 240 5.25 6.54 -17.57
C ILE A 240 6.22 7.27 -18.51
N ARG A 241 6.11 8.60 -18.59
CA ARG A 241 6.90 9.43 -19.50
C ARG A 241 8.37 9.58 -19.10
N TYR A 242 8.64 9.66 -17.80
CA TYR A 242 9.97 10.03 -17.27
C TYR A 242 10.56 8.99 -16.31
N HIS A 243 10.10 7.74 -16.31
CA HIS A 243 10.60 6.66 -15.41
C HIS A 243 12.13 6.52 -15.43
N LYS A 244 12.79 6.82 -16.56
CA LYS A 244 14.27 6.75 -16.70
C LYS A 244 15.00 7.97 -16.11
N SER A 245 14.30 9.07 -15.84
CA SER A 245 14.88 10.36 -15.47
C SER A 245 14.08 11.00 -14.32
N PRO A 246 14.22 10.48 -13.09
CA PRO A 246 13.43 10.93 -11.94
C PRO A 246 13.66 12.41 -11.58
N ASP A 247 14.86 12.95 -11.84
CA ASP A 247 15.13 14.38 -11.61
C ASP A 247 14.34 15.29 -12.53
N VAL A 248 14.23 14.89 -13.81
CA VAL A 248 13.40 15.59 -14.79
C VAL A 248 11.94 15.47 -14.40
N MET A 249 11.49 14.28 -13.98
CA MET A 249 10.13 14.07 -13.49
C MET A 249 9.80 14.99 -12.31
N LYS A 250 10.67 15.06 -11.30
CA LYS A 250 10.49 15.94 -10.13
C LYS A 250 10.40 17.41 -10.54
N SER A 251 11.30 17.85 -11.43
CA SER A 251 11.28 19.22 -11.94
C SER A 251 10.02 19.54 -12.77
N LYS A 252 9.44 18.56 -13.46
CA LYS A 252 8.19 18.78 -14.19
C LYS A 252 6.97 18.76 -13.27
N LEU A 253 6.95 17.86 -12.29
CA LEU A 253 5.86 17.75 -11.30
C LEU A 253 5.78 18.95 -10.35
N SER A 254 6.85 19.74 -10.17
CA SER A 254 6.80 20.96 -9.34
C SER A 254 5.89 22.05 -9.88
N TYR A 255 5.62 22.08 -11.19
CA TYR A 255 4.72 23.06 -11.80
C TYR A 255 3.28 22.54 -11.94
N VAL A 256 3.04 21.26 -11.61
CA VAL A 256 1.71 20.65 -11.73
C VAL A 256 0.76 21.20 -10.69
N SER A 257 1.22 21.56 -9.48
CA SER A 257 0.38 22.17 -8.45
C SER A 257 -0.27 23.46 -8.94
N ASP A 258 0.48 24.32 -9.60
CA ASP A 258 0.00 25.62 -10.10
C ASP A 258 -1.07 25.40 -11.18
N ALA A 259 -0.80 24.50 -12.13
CA ALA A 259 -1.77 24.09 -13.15
C ALA A 259 -3.01 23.38 -12.55
N ILE A 260 -2.86 22.71 -11.39
CA ILE A 260 -3.97 22.14 -10.64
C ILE A 260 -4.86 23.24 -10.08
N VAL A 261 -4.27 24.22 -9.39
CA VAL A 261 -4.96 25.35 -8.78
C VAL A 261 -5.72 26.14 -9.82
N GLY A 262 -5.05 26.61 -10.87
CA GLY A 262 -5.69 27.37 -11.95
C GLY A 262 -6.89 26.62 -12.52
N CYS A 263 -6.74 25.33 -12.78
CA CYS A 263 -7.79 24.50 -13.36
C CYS A 263 -9.05 24.40 -12.48
N TYR A 264 -8.89 24.27 -11.15
CA TYR A 264 -10.04 24.28 -10.22
C TYR A 264 -10.69 25.65 -10.07
N CYS A 265 -9.97 26.71 -10.43
CA CYS A 265 -10.46 28.09 -10.52
C CYS A 265 -10.94 28.48 -11.93
N GLY A 266 -11.04 27.53 -12.87
CA GLY A 266 -11.50 27.77 -14.23
C GLY A 266 -10.43 28.31 -15.19
N ASP A 267 -9.21 28.59 -14.72
CA ASP A 267 -8.07 28.94 -15.57
C ASP A 267 -7.31 27.70 -16.04
N HIS A 268 -7.13 27.61 -17.34
CA HIS A 268 -6.67 26.43 -18.04
C HIS A 268 -5.42 26.68 -18.89
N THR A 269 -4.89 27.90 -18.84
CA THR A 269 -3.69 28.32 -19.57
C THR A 269 -2.50 27.38 -19.32
N ASP A 270 -2.20 27.13 -18.05
CA ASP A 270 -1.07 26.32 -17.59
C ASP A 270 -1.29 24.81 -17.72
N CYS A 271 -2.53 24.36 -17.89
CA CYS A 271 -2.81 22.93 -18.07
C CYS A 271 -2.10 22.38 -19.30
N SER A 272 -2.10 23.13 -20.40
CA SER A 272 -1.44 22.71 -21.65
C SER A 272 0.08 22.59 -21.55
N LEU A 273 0.70 23.32 -20.60
CA LEU A 273 2.14 23.40 -20.42
C LEU A 273 2.65 22.39 -19.38
N TYR A 274 1.92 22.23 -18.27
CA TYR A 274 2.43 21.54 -17.10
C TYR A 274 1.62 20.31 -16.70
N SER A 275 0.33 20.23 -17.04
CA SER A 275 -0.49 19.05 -16.71
C SER A 275 -0.24 17.90 -17.69
N PHE A 276 -0.19 16.68 -17.16
CA PHE A 276 -0.05 15.44 -17.92
C PHE A 276 -1.39 14.82 -18.30
N VAL A 277 -2.47 15.19 -17.61
CA VAL A 277 -3.81 14.60 -17.78
C VAL A 277 -4.85 15.60 -18.27
N CYS A 278 -4.58 16.89 -18.14
CA CYS A 278 -5.42 17.97 -18.61
C CYS A 278 -4.77 18.60 -19.85
N SER A 279 -5.35 18.35 -21.03
CA SER A 279 -4.91 18.98 -22.27
C SER A 279 -6.05 19.80 -22.86
N ILE A 280 -5.85 21.11 -22.95
CA ILE A 280 -6.85 22.04 -23.45
C ILE A 280 -6.33 22.55 -24.79
N SER A 281 -6.37 21.67 -25.78
CA SER A 281 -6.49 22.13 -27.17
C SER A 281 -7.94 22.53 -27.48
N ARG A 282 -8.92 22.13 -26.65
CA ARG A 282 -10.35 22.50 -26.73
C ARG A 282 -10.98 22.53 -25.32
N LYS A 283 -11.90 23.48 -25.08
CA LYS A 283 -12.66 23.66 -23.82
C LYS A 283 -13.44 22.43 -23.32
N SER A 284 -13.52 21.34 -24.09
CA SER A 284 -14.26 20.12 -23.73
C SER A 284 -13.37 18.97 -23.25
N GLN A 285 -12.11 19.24 -22.88
CA GLN A 285 -11.14 18.24 -22.45
C GLN A 285 -10.44 18.58 -21.12
N SER A 286 -10.96 19.56 -20.37
CA SER A 286 -10.43 19.86 -19.04
C SER A 286 -10.58 18.66 -18.09
N TRP A 287 -9.79 18.64 -17.02
CA TRP A 287 -9.93 17.63 -15.98
C TRP A 287 -11.34 17.64 -15.37
N ILE A 288 -11.91 18.83 -15.13
CA ILE A 288 -13.23 18.99 -14.52
C ILE A 288 -14.34 18.43 -15.42
N ASP A 289 -14.24 18.62 -16.73
CA ASP A 289 -15.21 18.08 -17.70
C ASP A 289 -15.17 16.55 -17.80
N LYS A 290 -14.00 15.97 -17.50
CA LYS A 290 -13.74 14.53 -17.46
C LYS A 290 -14.00 13.92 -16.08
N SER A 291 -14.09 14.75 -15.04
CA SER A 291 -14.24 14.31 -13.65
C SER A 291 -15.50 13.49 -13.47
N ALA A 292 -15.35 12.28 -12.92
CA ALA A 292 -16.48 11.47 -12.50
C ALA A 292 -17.22 12.06 -11.27
N TYR A 293 -16.57 12.98 -10.54
CA TYR A 293 -17.05 13.50 -9.26
C TYR A 293 -17.66 14.90 -9.39
N LEU A 294 -17.04 15.78 -10.18
CA LEU A 294 -17.35 17.22 -10.20
C LEU A 294 -18.10 17.68 -11.45
N LYS A 295 -18.07 16.93 -12.56
CA LYS A 295 -18.68 17.32 -13.85
C LYS A 295 -20.14 17.79 -13.76
N ARG A 296 -20.93 17.20 -12.85
CA ARG A 296 -22.36 17.50 -12.71
C ARG A 296 -22.66 18.78 -11.90
N HIS A 297 -21.63 19.46 -11.40
CA HIS A 297 -21.76 20.51 -10.40
C HIS A 297 -21.37 21.91 -10.87
N ASN A 298 -21.00 22.11 -12.15
CA ASN A 298 -20.45 23.38 -12.66
C ASN A 298 -19.43 23.95 -11.67
N PHE A 299 -18.46 23.12 -11.32
CA PHE A 299 -17.56 23.36 -10.21
C PHE A 299 -16.46 24.34 -10.59
N GLU A 300 -16.41 25.47 -9.90
CA GLU A 300 -15.38 26.49 -10.03
C GLU A 300 -15.17 27.16 -8.67
N ILE A 301 -13.93 27.24 -8.20
CA ILE A 301 -13.58 27.91 -6.95
C ILE A 301 -13.17 29.35 -7.27
N GLU A 302 -13.77 30.31 -6.58
CA GLU A 302 -13.39 31.72 -6.70
C GLU A 302 -11.94 31.92 -6.25
N LEU A 303 -11.09 32.40 -7.16
CA LEU A 303 -9.67 32.62 -6.90
C LEU A 303 -9.45 33.87 -6.05
N ASN A 304 -8.92 33.66 -4.85
CA ASN A 304 -8.33 34.64 -3.97
C ASN A 304 -7.11 34.04 -3.24
N GLU A 305 -6.31 34.88 -2.58
CA GLU A 305 -5.09 34.46 -1.88
C GLU A 305 -5.32 33.30 -0.90
N ASN A 306 -6.45 33.27 -0.19
CA ASN A 306 -6.77 32.19 0.73
C ASN A 306 -7.07 30.86 0.01
N SER A 307 -7.91 30.90 -1.03
CA SER A 307 -8.22 29.71 -1.83
C SER A 307 -6.99 29.17 -2.56
N GLU A 308 -6.12 30.04 -3.07
CA GLU A 308 -4.89 29.66 -3.76
C GLU A 308 -3.96 28.92 -2.81
N ASN A 309 -3.71 29.48 -1.61
CA ASN A 309 -2.89 28.84 -0.58
C ASN A 309 -3.45 27.47 -0.15
N ILE A 310 -4.77 27.36 0.02
CA ILE A 310 -5.41 26.09 0.37
C ILE A 310 -5.24 25.06 -0.76
N LEU A 311 -5.48 25.46 -2.01
CA LEU A 311 -5.38 24.60 -3.19
C LEU A 311 -3.93 24.17 -3.47
N LEU A 312 -2.95 25.05 -3.28
CA LEU A 312 -1.53 24.72 -3.35
C LEU A 312 -1.16 23.70 -2.28
N ASN A 313 -1.61 23.89 -1.04
CA ASN A 313 -1.34 22.96 0.06
C ASN A 313 -1.88 21.56 -0.24
N VAL A 314 -3.12 21.42 -0.72
CA VAL A 314 -3.66 20.09 -1.03
C VAL A 314 -3.05 19.50 -2.31
N SER A 315 -2.73 20.30 -3.31
CA SER A 315 -2.12 19.81 -4.57
C SER A 315 -0.63 19.46 -4.44
N ILE A 316 0.06 19.94 -3.39
CA ILE A 316 1.48 19.63 -3.13
C ILE A 316 1.74 18.13 -2.99
N THR A 317 0.71 17.34 -2.69
CA THR A 317 0.79 15.88 -2.59
C THR A 317 1.39 15.24 -3.85
N VAL A 318 1.14 15.80 -5.05
CA VAL A 318 1.78 15.35 -6.31
C VAL A 318 3.30 15.48 -6.23
N TRP A 319 3.77 16.61 -5.73
CA TRP A 319 5.20 16.88 -5.57
C TRP A 319 5.80 16.09 -4.42
N VAL A 320 5.07 15.88 -3.33
CA VAL A 320 5.50 15.03 -2.21
C VAL A 320 5.66 13.58 -2.68
N GLN A 321 4.74 13.04 -3.48
CA GLN A 321 4.88 11.73 -4.12
C GLN A 321 6.14 11.67 -5.01
N ALA A 322 6.41 12.72 -5.80
CA ALA A 322 7.62 12.83 -6.61
C ALA A 322 8.92 12.94 -5.79
N CYS A 323 8.87 13.58 -4.63
CA CYS A 323 10.00 13.75 -3.72
C CYS A 323 10.28 12.49 -2.90
N LEU A 324 9.25 11.75 -2.53
CA LEU A 324 9.37 10.47 -1.82
C LEU A 324 10.09 9.45 -2.70
N LEU A 325 9.88 9.46 -4.03
CA LEU A 325 10.72 8.72 -4.99
C LEU A 325 12.22 9.09 -4.94
N LYS A 326 12.61 10.26 -4.39
CA LYS A 326 14.00 10.75 -4.36
C LYS A 326 14.71 10.48 -3.02
N GLN A 327 13.99 10.25 -1.91
CA GLN A 327 14.62 9.74 -0.68
C GLN A 327 15.31 8.37 -0.92
N LEU A 328 14.90 7.66 -1.97
CA LEU A 328 15.48 6.39 -2.42
C LEU A 328 16.80 6.49 -3.21
N LYS A 329 17.14 7.62 -3.84
CA LYS A 329 18.40 7.77 -4.60
C LYS A 329 19.43 8.67 -3.93
N VAL A 330 19.01 9.61 -3.09
CA VAL A 330 19.95 10.56 -2.44
C VAL A 330 20.80 9.88 -1.37
N GLN A 331 20.35 8.77 -0.78
CA GLN A 331 21.20 7.96 0.11
C GLN A 331 22.30 7.17 -0.65
N ILE A 332 22.07 6.81 -1.91
CA ILE A 332 23.03 6.08 -2.75
C ILE A 332 24.21 6.98 -3.18
N HIS A 333 23.97 8.28 -3.40
CA HIS A 333 25.04 9.21 -3.81
C HIS A 333 25.82 9.86 -2.65
N LYS A 334 25.35 9.79 -1.41
CA LYS A 334 26.11 10.29 -0.25
C LYS A 334 27.11 9.27 0.34
N LYS A 335 27.04 7.98 -0.04
CA LYS A 335 27.98 6.94 0.40
C LYS A 335 28.97 6.45 -0.69
N LEU A 336 28.95 7.07 -1.87
CA LEU A 336 29.87 6.75 -2.99
C LEU A 336 30.68 7.97 -3.45
N LYS A 337 31.17 8.77 -2.50
CA LYS A 337 32.36 9.59 -2.73
C LYS A 337 33.47 9.05 -1.83
N PRO A 338 34.68 8.81 -2.38
CA PRO A 338 35.79 8.17 -1.68
C PRO A 338 36.20 8.95 -0.41
#